data_AF-A0A4Z1CXB9-F1
#
_entry.id   AF-A0A4Z1CXB9-F1
#
_cell.length_a   1.000
_cell.length_b   1.000
_cell.length_c   1.000
_cell.angle_alpha   90.00
_cell.angle_beta   90.00
_cell.angle_gamma   90.00
#
_symmetry.space_group_name_H-M   'P 1'
#
loop_
_entity.id
_entity.type
_entity.pdbx_description
1 polymer ?
#
loop_
_entity_poly.entity_id
_entity_poly.type
_entity_poly.pdbx_seq_one_letter_code
_entity_poly.pdbx_strand_id
1 'polypeptide(L)'
;MQSRTQGCLRGLLVLTATRDGAPIGNATMKVIQEINLDPKYNQFITWTERSLVNMAGIGSTTLTSFAEECSTTTACTESNGLWSGSTTWTAGDPHVATRTNTYSWNKVSGGEDLLNFTWETSWSTPNAAVQAVPKWSNSGFDVRCDNKVGGNTGCVFPKYTPTLQFNTKKYPAAAAYYWVLMEKLASHPGSEQHNKPLHRLADDAKAKDNRDKMCMLSVVEWNPNPNAEGTSCDEYPFAKSRESGGMTLTSGKYSVQMYSAKQADGTSMLELDSNYPLPTWNEICGRAAVPAKQNTDAGGDLGRFTSEVRLLDSEAYFVQSGFEYCDINSVCNIS
;
A
#
# COMPACT_ATOMS: atom_id res chain seq x y z
N MET A 1 11.37 -5.63 -3.87
CA MET A 1 10.82 -4.95 -2.68
C MET A 1 10.00 -3.76 -3.19
N GLN A 2 8.82 -3.54 -2.63
CA GLN A 2 7.93 -2.46 -3.06
C GLN A 2 7.18 -1.92 -1.84
N SER A 3 6.99 -0.62 -1.80
CA SER A 3 6.03 0.10 -0.96
C SER A 3 5.04 0.84 -1.85
N ARG A 4 4.14 1.64 -1.28
CA ARG A 4 3.18 2.44 -2.06
C ARG A 4 3.86 3.44 -3.01
N THR A 5 5.09 3.87 -2.72
CA THR A 5 5.80 4.92 -3.47
C THR A 5 7.22 4.55 -3.87
N GLN A 6 7.77 3.42 -3.42
CA GLN A 6 9.11 2.97 -3.79
C GLN A 6 9.07 1.57 -4.35
N GLY A 7 9.77 1.34 -5.44
CA GLY A 7 9.84 0.05 -6.09
C GLY A 7 11.27 -0.30 -6.47
N CYS A 8 11.70 -1.54 -6.21
CA CYS A 8 13.02 -2.02 -6.65
C CYS A 8 12.90 -3.32 -7.45
N LEU A 9 13.27 -3.24 -8.72
CA LEU A 9 13.42 -4.35 -9.65
C LEU A 9 14.89 -4.76 -9.71
N ARG A 10 15.15 -6.07 -9.64
CA ARG A 10 16.49 -6.64 -9.78
C ARG A 10 16.42 -7.85 -10.69
N GLY A 11 17.33 -7.95 -11.64
CA GLY A 11 17.34 -9.05 -12.60
C GLY A 11 18.69 -9.24 -13.27
N LEU A 12 18.80 -10.36 -13.98
CA LEU A 12 19.90 -10.64 -14.89
C LEU A 12 19.38 -10.58 -16.33
N LEU A 13 20.12 -9.90 -17.19
CA LEU A 13 19.89 -9.91 -18.64
C LEU A 13 21.01 -10.69 -19.30
N VAL A 14 20.63 -11.76 -19.99
CA VAL A 14 21.55 -12.53 -20.82
C VAL A 14 21.55 -11.95 -22.22
N LEU A 15 22.73 -11.56 -22.69
CA LEU A 15 22.95 -11.03 -24.02
C LEU A 15 23.69 -12.09 -24.83
N THR A 16 23.11 -12.52 -25.94
CA THR A 16 23.78 -13.43 -26.89
C THR A 16 24.20 -12.66 -28.13
N ALA A 17 25.48 -12.75 -28.48
CA ALA A 17 26.04 -12.19 -29.70
C ALA A 17 26.09 -13.28 -30.78
N THR A 18 25.68 -12.94 -32.01
CA THR A 18 25.65 -13.88 -33.14
C THR A 18 26.35 -13.31 -34.37
N ARG A 19 26.92 -14.19 -35.19
CA ARG A 19 27.46 -13.89 -36.53
C ARG A 19 27.03 -14.99 -37.48
N ASP A 20 26.52 -14.63 -38.66
CA ASP A 20 26.06 -15.58 -39.68
C ASP A 20 25.04 -16.62 -39.13
N GLY A 21 24.20 -16.20 -38.17
CA GLY A 21 23.22 -17.05 -37.50
C GLY A 21 23.78 -17.96 -36.39
N ALA A 22 25.10 -17.99 -36.18
CA ALA A 22 25.74 -18.78 -35.13
C ALA A 22 26.09 -17.92 -33.90
N PRO A 23 25.88 -18.42 -32.66
CA PRO A 23 26.29 -17.72 -31.45
C PRO A 23 27.82 -17.70 -31.33
N ILE A 24 28.40 -16.52 -31.08
CA ILE A 24 29.84 -16.32 -30.93
C ILE A 24 30.25 -16.06 -29.47
N GLY A 25 29.29 -15.77 -28.59
CA GLY A 25 29.52 -15.59 -27.16
C GLY A 25 28.34 -14.92 -26.47
N ASN A 26 28.50 -14.67 -25.18
CA ASN A 26 27.48 -14.06 -24.34
C ASN A 26 28.07 -13.10 -23.30
N ALA A 27 27.20 -12.23 -22.78
CA ALA A 27 27.42 -11.44 -21.58
C ALA A 27 26.19 -11.51 -20.69
N THR A 28 26.38 -11.64 -19.38
CA THR A 28 25.30 -11.53 -18.40
C THR A 28 25.43 -10.20 -17.69
N MET A 29 24.41 -9.35 -17.80
CA MET A 29 24.35 -8.05 -17.14
C MET A 29 23.43 -8.13 -15.93
N LYS A 30 23.86 -7.60 -14.80
CA LYS A 30 22.97 -7.29 -13.67
C LYS A 30 22.25 -5.98 -13.94
N VAL A 31 20.99 -5.94 -13.53
CA VAL A 31 20.14 -4.77 -13.62
C VAL A 31 19.52 -4.50 -12.26
N ILE A 32 19.62 -3.27 -11.80
CA ILE A 32 18.84 -2.76 -10.68
C ILE A 32 18.07 -1.55 -11.20
N GLN A 33 16.78 -1.49 -10.92
CA GLN A 33 15.95 -0.32 -11.19
C GLN A 33 15.19 0.05 -9.92
N GLU A 34 15.33 1.30 -9.50
CA GLU A 34 14.60 1.88 -8.39
C GLU A 34 13.65 2.92 -8.92
N ILE A 35 12.36 2.77 -8.64
CA ILE A 35 11.30 3.68 -9.05
C ILE A 35 10.83 4.39 -7.79
N ASN A 36 11.04 5.70 -7.73
CA ASN A 36 10.68 6.54 -6.59
C ASN A 36 9.57 7.50 -7.01
N LEU A 37 8.35 7.16 -6.60
CA LEU A 37 7.14 7.94 -6.83
C LEU A 37 6.95 9.00 -5.76
N ASP A 38 6.23 10.05 -6.10
CA ASP A 38 5.88 11.10 -5.17
C ASP A 38 4.35 11.19 -4.99
N PRO A 39 3.82 10.96 -3.78
CA PRO A 39 2.39 11.04 -3.54
C PRO A 39 1.85 12.49 -3.51
N LYS A 40 2.69 13.51 -3.71
CA LYS A 40 2.33 14.93 -3.64
C LYS A 40 2.65 15.72 -4.91
N TYR A 41 3.40 15.14 -5.84
CA TYR A 41 3.80 15.81 -7.08
C TYR A 41 3.48 14.96 -8.31
N ASN A 42 3.35 15.61 -9.45
CA ASN A 42 3.15 14.94 -10.75
C ASN A 42 4.46 14.40 -11.34
N GLN A 43 5.56 14.44 -10.58
CA GLN A 43 6.87 13.98 -11.02
C GLN A 43 7.34 12.82 -10.19
N PHE A 44 8.08 11.92 -10.82
CA PHE A 44 8.76 10.82 -10.17
C PHE A 44 10.02 10.46 -10.94
N ILE A 45 10.90 9.69 -10.32
CA ILE A 45 12.19 9.32 -10.91
C ILE A 45 12.36 7.80 -10.96
N THR A 46 13.12 7.36 -11.94
CA THR A 46 13.66 6.00 -11.99
C THR A 46 15.17 6.07 -12.02
N TRP A 47 15.84 5.33 -11.14
CA TRP A 47 17.27 5.16 -11.14
C TRP A 47 17.61 3.75 -11.61
N THR A 48 18.50 3.63 -12.58
CA THR A 48 18.92 2.34 -13.15
C THR A 48 20.42 2.16 -12.96
N GLU A 49 20.83 0.98 -12.51
CA GLU A 49 22.22 0.52 -12.47
C GLU A 49 22.40 -0.70 -13.37
N ARG A 50 23.54 -0.74 -14.06
CA ARG A 50 24.02 -1.87 -14.87
C ARG A 50 25.42 -2.25 -14.46
N SER A 51 25.68 -3.54 -14.37
CA SER A 51 27.03 -4.07 -14.15
C SER A 51 27.20 -5.42 -14.83
N LEU A 52 28.43 -5.73 -15.23
CA LEU A 52 28.76 -7.02 -15.81
C LEU A 52 28.83 -8.09 -14.71
N VAL A 53 28.19 -9.24 -14.93
CA VAL A 53 28.32 -10.42 -14.07
C VAL A 53 29.36 -11.37 -14.65
N ASN A 54 29.23 -11.69 -15.94
CA ASN A 54 30.19 -12.52 -16.66
C ASN A 54 30.13 -12.24 -18.17
N MET A 55 31.19 -12.64 -18.87
CA MET A 55 31.30 -12.54 -20.32
C MET A 55 32.14 -13.71 -20.83
N ALA A 56 31.69 -14.36 -21.90
CA ALA A 56 32.38 -15.51 -22.50
C ALA A 56 32.30 -15.45 -24.03
N GLY A 57 33.42 -15.74 -24.70
CA GLY A 57 33.50 -15.82 -26.16
C GLY A 57 33.55 -14.46 -26.90
N ILE A 58 33.33 -13.34 -26.21
CA ILE A 58 33.39 -11.99 -26.77
C ILE A 58 34.32 -11.08 -25.94
N GLY A 59 34.92 -10.08 -26.58
CA GLY A 59 35.89 -9.18 -25.93
C GLY A 59 35.26 -7.97 -25.23
N SER A 60 34.12 -7.49 -25.72
CA SER A 60 33.37 -6.38 -25.12
C SER A 60 31.90 -6.37 -25.52
N THR A 61 31.09 -5.63 -24.77
CA THR A 61 29.70 -5.32 -25.09
C THR A 61 29.38 -3.89 -24.70
N THR A 62 28.59 -3.20 -25.52
CA THR A 62 28.21 -1.79 -25.34
C THR A 62 26.70 -1.65 -25.34
N LEU A 63 26.14 -0.98 -24.33
CA LEU A 63 24.75 -0.56 -24.31
C LEU A 63 24.59 0.65 -25.25
N THR A 64 23.87 0.47 -26.35
CA THR A 64 23.68 1.52 -27.36
C THR A 64 22.37 2.27 -27.20
N SER A 65 21.34 1.61 -26.64
CA SER A 65 20.08 2.28 -26.28
C SER A 65 19.46 1.67 -25.04
N PHE A 66 18.81 2.52 -24.26
CA PHE A 66 17.95 2.14 -23.14
C PHE A 66 16.72 3.03 -23.19
N ALA A 67 15.60 2.42 -23.57
CA ALA A 67 14.27 3.04 -23.60
C ALA A 67 13.47 2.53 -22.41
N GLU A 68 12.81 3.46 -21.73
CA GLU A 68 11.88 3.20 -20.64
C GLU A 68 10.55 3.84 -20.99
N GLU A 69 9.76 3.11 -21.77
CA GLU A 69 8.52 3.61 -22.32
C GLU A 69 7.43 3.61 -21.24
N CYS A 70 7.03 4.82 -20.86
CA CYS A 70 5.78 5.07 -20.18
C CYS A 70 4.65 4.99 -21.23
N SER A 71 4.03 3.81 -21.34
CA SER A 71 3.26 3.33 -22.50
C SER A 71 1.99 4.11 -22.89
N THR A 72 1.64 5.15 -22.15
CA THR A 72 0.62 6.13 -22.56
C THR A 72 1.35 7.36 -23.09
N THR A 73 1.72 7.36 -24.37
CA THR A 73 2.59 8.36 -25.00
C THR A 73 2.10 9.82 -24.90
N THR A 74 0.87 10.05 -24.40
CA THR A 74 0.35 11.38 -24.08
C THR A 74 0.16 11.66 -22.59
N ALA A 75 0.15 10.66 -21.71
CA ALA A 75 -0.14 10.87 -20.29
C ALA A 75 1.11 11.23 -19.48
N CYS A 76 2.31 11.00 -20.01
CA CYS A 76 3.56 11.30 -19.33
C CYS A 76 4.61 11.85 -20.31
N THR A 77 5.41 12.78 -19.81
CA THR A 77 6.62 13.28 -20.46
C THR A 77 7.84 12.67 -19.78
N GLU A 78 8.76 12.14 -20.57
CA GLU A 78 10.02 11.52 -20.12
C GLU A 78 11.19 12.46 -20.35
N SER A 79 12.02 12.63 -19.32
CA SER A 79 13.31 13.32 -19.41
C SER A 79 14.42 12.34 -19.07
N ASN A 80 15.20 12.01 -20.09
CA ASN A 80 16.22 10.99 -20.02
C ASN A 80 17.56 11.53 -19.54
N GLY A 81 18.02 11.04 -18.38
CA GLY A 81 19.33 11.39 -17.87
C GLY A 81 20.46 10.77 -18.68
N LEU A 82 21.65 11.35 -18.53
CA LEU A 82 22.87 10.77 -19.07
C LEU A 82 23.33 9.60 -18.20
N TRP A 83 24.01 8.63 -18.82
CA TRP A 83 24.73 7.61 -18.08
C TRP A 83 25.93 8.21 -17.37
N SER A 84 26.09 7.87 -16.09
CA SER A 84 27.31 8.05 -15.32
C SER A 84 28.08 6.73 -15.30
N GLY A 85 29.34 6.77 -15.72
CA GLY A 85 30.15 5.57 -16.00
C GLY A 85 30.13 5.16 -17.47
N SER A 86 31.05 4.26 -17.85
CA SER A 86 31.11 3.70 -19.20
C SER A 86 29.86 2.84 -19.46
N THR A 87 29.30 2.92 -20.67
CA THR A 87 28.27 1.97 -21.14
C THR A 87 28.86 0.81 -21.94
N THR A 88 30.19 0.63 -21.87
CA THR A 88 30.93 -0.46 -22.51
C THR A 88 31.68 -1.24 -21.45
N TRP A 89 31.51 -2.56 -21.44
CA TRP A 89 32.17 -3.49 -20.53
C TRP A 89 33.08 -4.44 -21.31
N THR A 90 34.21 -4.79 -20.70
CA THR A 90 35.09 -5.89 -21.14
C THR A 90 35.02 -7.06 -20.17
N ALA A 91 35.51 -8.23 -20.58
CA ALA A 91 35.54 -9.40 -19.69
C ALA A 91 36.28 -9.09 -18.37
N GLY A 92 35.65 -9.41 -17.24
CA GLY A 92 36.20 -9.19 -15.89
C GLY A 92 36.08 -7.76 -15.35
N ASP A 93 35.42 -6.86 -16.07
CA ASP A 93 35.26 -5.46 -15.69
C ASP A 93 34.19 -5.27 -14.59
N PRO A 94 34.55 -4.77 -13.39
CA PRO A 94 33.62 -4.66 -12.26
C PRO A 94 32.85 -3.34 -12.22
N HIS A 95 33.06 -2.40 -13.16
CA HIS A 95 32.44 -1.09 -13.04
C HIS A 95 30.91 -1.14 -13.22
N VAL A 96 30.26 -0.09 -12.69
CA VAL A 96 28.83 0.13 -12.81
C VAL A 96 28.56 1.33 -13.72
N ALA A 97 27.49 1.24 -14.50
CA ALA A 97 26.90 2.37 -15.19
C ALA A 97 25.56 2.70 -14.53
N THR A 98 25.30 3.97 -14.26
CA THR A 98 24.05 4.40 -13.64
C THR A 98 23.38 5.51 -14.44
N ARG A 99 22.05 5.60 -14.38
CA ARG A 99 21.26 6.64 -15.05
C ARG A 99 20.01 6.93 -14.25
N THR A 100 19.61 8.19 -14.19
CA THR A 100 18.33 8.61 -13.60
C THR A 100 17.44 9.22 -14.69
N ASN A 101 16.23 8.71 -14.85
CA ASN A 101 15.19 9.32 -15.68
C ASN A 101 14.17 10.02 -14.78
N THR A 102 13.61 11.12 -15.28
CA THR A 102 12.52 11.84 -14.62
C THR A 102 11.27 11.76 -15.49
N TYR A 103 10.15 11.43 -14.87
CA TYR A 103 8.84 11.38 -15.50
C TYR A 103 7.97 12.50 -14.96
N SER A 104 7.19 13.12 -15.84
CA SER A 104 6.16 14.09 -15.46
C SER A 104 4.82 13.62 -16.01
N TRP A 105 3.86 13.36 -15.14
CA TRP A 105 2.47 13.12 -15.53
C TRP A 105 1.86 14.42 -16.11
N ASN A 106 1.31 14.30 -17.32
CA ASN A 106 0.65 15.35 -18.08
C ASN A 106 -0.77 15.55 -17.51
N LYS A 107 -0.82 16.15 -16.32
CA LYS A 107 -2.02 16.35 -15.51
C LYS A 107 -3.23 16.84 -16.31
N VAL A 108 -4.35 16.14 -16.14
CA VAL A 108 -5.69 16.60 -16.54
C VAL A 108 -6.54 16.80 -15.29
N SER A 109 -7.33 17.88 -15.21
CA SER A 109 -8.20 18.15 -14.05
C SER A 109 -9.20 17.01 -13.81
N GLY A 110 -9.30 16.50 -12.58
CA GLY A 110 -10.10 15.30 -12.24
C GLY A 110 -9.57 13.99 -12.83
N GLY A 111 -8.41 14.04 -13.50
CA GLY A 111 -7.79 12.93 -14.22
C GLY A 111 -7.15 11.90 -13.29
N GLU A 112 -7.08 10.70 -13.84
CA GLU A 112 -6.36 9.54 -13.32
C GLU A 112 -5.84 8.78 -14.51
N ASP A 113 -4.55 8.45 -14.51
CA ASP A 113 -3.92 7.62 -15.53
C ASP A 113 -3.15 6.47 -14.88
N LEU A 114 -3.22 5.31 -15.52
CA LEU A 114 -2.36 4.18 -15.24
C LEU A 114 -1.22 4.17 -16.27
N LEU A 115 0.00 4.34 -15.77
CA LEU A 115 1.23 4.40 -16.53
C LEU A 115 1.94 3.05 -16.40
N ASN A 116 1.98 2.27 -17.48
CA ASN A 116 2.68 0.99 -17.50
C ASN A 116 4.07 1.19 -18.11
N PHE A 117 5.07 0.57 -17.49
CA PHE A 117 6.46 0.66 -17.91
C PHE A 117 6.88 -0.54 -18.73
N THR A 118 7.48 -0.26 -19.88
CA THR A 118 8.20 -1.25 -20.69
C THR A 118 9.63 -0.78 -20.87
N TRP A 119 10.58 -1.67 -20.59
CA TRP A 119 11.99 -1.39 -20.76
C TRP A 119 12.53 -2.16 -21.95
N GLU A 120 13.29 -1.49 -22.80
CA GLU A 120 13.90 -2.05 -23.99
C GLU A 120 15.35 -1.60 -24.09
N THR A 121 16.25 -2.55 -24.37
CA THR A 121 17.69 -2.25 -24.50
C THR A 121 18.23 -2.78 -25.81
N SER A 122 19.01 -1.97 -26.52
CA SER A 122 19.85 -2.44 -27.64
C SER A 122 21.33 -2.43 -27.25
N TRP A 123 22.06 -3.40 -27.78
CA TRP A 123 23.45 -3.63 -27.45
C TRP A 123 24.28 -3.87 -28.72
N SER A 124 25.57 -3.57 -28.67
CA SER A 124 26.53 -3.90 -29.70
C SER A 124 27.75 -4.63 -29.14
N THR A 125 28.26 -5.58 -29.92
CA THR A 125 29.47 -6.35 -29.61
C THR A 125 30.37 -6.34 -30.85
N PRO A 126 31.68 -6.07 -30.73
CA PRO A 126 32.58 -6.13 -31.86
C PRO A 126 32.52 -7.47 -32.59
N ASN A 127 32.44 -7.39 -33.92
CA ASN A 127 32.33 -8.53 -34.81
C ASN A 127 31.02 -9.34 -34.62
N ALA A 128 30.03 -8.91 -33.85
CA ALA A 128 28.69 -9.50 -33.90
C ALA A 128 27.89 -8.86 -35.04
N ALA A 129 27.12 -9.66 -35.78
CA ALA A 129 26.16 -9.16 -36.75
C ALA A 129 24.85 -8.74 -36.07
N VAL A 130 24.44 -9.48 -35.03
CA VAL A 130 23.24 -9.20 -34.24
C VAL A 130 23.51 -9.52 -32.78
N GLN A 131 23.02 -8.66 -31.89
CA GLN A 131 22.95 -8.92 -30.45
C GLN A 131 21.50 -8.91 -29.98
N ALA A 132 21.22 -9.65 -28.91
CA ALA A 132 19.91 -9.63 -28.27
C ALA A 132 19.48 -8.20 -27.92
N VAL A 133 18.18 -7.92 -28.10
CA VAL A 133 17.51 -6.68 -27.70
C VAL A 133 16.49 -7.01 -26.61
N PRO A 134 16.92 -7.20 -25.33
CA PRO A 134 15.99 -7.56 -24.27
C PRO A 134 14.90 -6.51 -24.08
N LYS A 135 13.68 -7.01 -23.89
CA LYS A 135 12.50 -6.22 -23.55
C LYS A 135 11.78 -6.86 -22.37
N TRP A 136 11.39 -6.07 -21.37
CA TRP A 136 10.62 -6.56 -20.22
C TRP A 136 9.63 -5.52 -19.72
N SER A 137 8.63 -5.99 -19.00
CA SER A 137 7.67 -5.18 -18.26
C SER A 137 7.32 -5.90 -16.96
N ASN A 138 6.83 -5.16 -15.96
CA ASN A 138 6.36 -5.75 -14.72
C ASN A 138 5.17 -4.96 -14.20
N SER A 139 3.99 -5.57 -14.34
CA SER A 139 2.74 -4.92 -13.96
C SER A 139 2.64 -4.61 -12.46
N GLY A 140 3.44 -5.25 -11.61
CA GLY A 140 3.55 -4.88 -10.19
C GLY A 140 4.03 -3.44 -10.00
N PHE A 141 4.75 -2.88 -10.98
CA PHE A 141 5.29 -1.52 -10.96
C PHE A 141 4.54 -0.57 -11.90
N ASP A 142 3.31 -0.92 -12.31
CA ASP A 142 2.42 0.05 -12.94
C ASP A 142 2.21 1.23 -11.98
N VAL A 143 2.28 2.46 -12.50
CA VAL A 143 2.17 3.68 -11.70
C VAL A 143 0.81 4.31 -11.96
N ARG A 144 0.04 4.60 -10.91
CA ARG A 144 -1.15 5.43 -11.02
C ARG A 144 -0.80 6.85 -10.64
N CYS A 145 -1.04 7.80 -11.53
CA CYS A 145 -1.01 9.23 -11.21
C CYS A 145 -2.42 9.79 -11.25
N ASP A 146 -2.80 10.58 -10.25
CA ASP A 146 -4.14 11.14 -10.14
C ASP A 146 -4.12 12.52 -9.46
N ASN A 147 -5.22 13.26 -9.56
CA ASN A 147 -5.47 14.45 -8.73
C ASN A 147 -6.78 14.38 -7.93
N LYS A 148 -7.20 13.16 -7.58
CA LYS A 148 -8.49 12.88 -6.94
C LYS A 148 -8.43 12.96 -5.42
N VAL A 149 -7.27 12.71 -4.82
CA VAL A 149 -7.11 12.74 -3.35
C VAL A 149 -6.86 14.16 -2.86
N GLY A 150 -7.88 14.75 -2.22
CA GLY A 150 -7.78 16.10 -1.64
C GLY A 150 -7.51 17.21 -2.67
N GLY A 151 -7.78 16.95 -3.96
CA GLY A 151 -7.45 17.86 -5.07
C GLY A 151 -5.97 17.98 -5.41
N ASN A 152 -5.10 17.27 -4.67
CA ASN A 152 -3.65 17.30 -4.87
C ASN A 152 -3.23 16.27 -5.89
N THR A 153 -2.20 16.57 -6.67
CA THR A 153 -1.63 15.61 -7.64
C THR A 153 -0.63 14.68 -6.96
N GLY A 154 -0.51 13.45 -7.43
CA GLY A 154 0.50 12.52 -6.94
C GLY A 154 0.46 11.18 -7.66
N CYS A 155 1.54 10.42 -7.53
CA CYS A 155 1.71 9.11 -8.15
C CYS A 155 2.01 8.03 -7.10
N VAL A 156 1.44 6.84 -7.26
CA VAL A 156 1.60 5.68 -6.37
C VAL A 156 1.61 4.38 -7.17
N PHE A 157 2.08 3.29 -6.55
CA PHE A 157 1.86 1.93 -7.04
C PHE A 157 0.48 1.44 -6.57
N PRO A 158 -0.54 1.40 -7.45
CA PRO A 158 -1.92 1.11 -7.04
C PRO A 158 -2.10 -0.35 -6.58
N LYS A 159 -1.27 -1.28 -7.07
CA LYS A 159 -1.32 -2.70 -6.71
C LYS A 159 -0.75 -3.02 -5.33
N TYR A 160 0.07 -2.13 -4.75
CA TYR A 160 0.55 -2.30 -3.40
C TYR A 160 -0.57 -2.01 -2.41
N THR A 161 -0.96 -2.97 -1.57
CA THR A 161 -1.96 -2.76 -0.51
C THR A 161 -1.28 -2.14 0.72
N PRO A 162 -1.53 -0.86 1.06
CA PRO A 162 -0.90 -0.21 2.20
C PRO A 162 -1.51 -0.65 3.53
N THR A 163 -0.75 -0.48 4.61
CA THR A 163 -1.18 -0.83 5.98
C THR A 163 -1.30 0.43 6.83
N LEU A 164 -2.49 0.66 7.40
CA LEU A 164 -2.73 1.69 8.40
C LEU A 164 -2.16 1.22 9.74
N GLN A 165 -1.13 1.91 10.23
CA GLN A 165 -0.50 1.58 11.50
C GLN A 165 -1.02 2.46 12.63
N PHE A 166 -1.42 1.82 13.71
CA PHE A 166 -1.92 2.45 14.93
C PHE A 166 -0.84 2.48 16.01
N ASN A 167 -0.77 3.59 16.75
CA ASN A 167 0.14 3.77 17.88
C ASN A 167 -0.57 3.43 19.19
N THR A 168 -0.31 2.23 19.73
CA THR A 168 -0.90 1.74 20.98
C THR A 168 -0.61 2.62 22.19
N LYS A 169 0.47 3.42 22.20
CA LYS A 169 0.74 4.40 23.28
C LYS A 169 -0.17 5.63 23.19
N LYS A 170 -0.62 5.99 21.99
CA LYS A 170 -1.45 7.18 21.74
C LYS A 170 -2.93 6.89 21.98
N TYR A 171 -3.41 5.69 21.62
CA TYR A 171 -4.81 5.28 21.77
C TYR A 171 -4.95 3.78 22.07
N PRO A 172 -4.52 3.32 23.26
CA PRO A 172 -4.50 1.89 23.60
C PRO A 172 -5.88 1.21 23.51
N ALA A 173 -6.94 1.86 23.99
CA ALA A 173 -8.29 1.29 24.00
C ALA A 173 -8.86 1.11 22.58
N ALA A 174 -8.71 2.12 21.72
CA ALA A 174 -9.18 2.05 20.34
C ALA A 174 -8.39 1.00 19.54
N ALA A 175 -7.06 0.97 19.67
CA ALA A 175 -6.22 0.00 19.00
C ALA A 175 -6.51 -1.44 19.46
N ALA A 176 -6.66 -1.69 20.77
CA ALA A 176 -7.03 -2.99 21.30
C ALA A 176 -8.40 -3.43 20.76
N TYR A 177 -9.33 -2.49 20.63
CA TYR A 177 -10.68 -2.75 20.17
C TYR A 177 -10.69 -3.22 18.71
N TYR A 178 -9.94 -2.53 17.84
CA TYR A 178 -9.78 -2.95 16.44
C TYR A 178 -9.14 -4.34 16.37
N TRP A 179 -8.10 -4.58 17.16
CA TRP A 179 -7.40 -5.87 17.17
C TRP A 179 -8.30 -7.03 17.59
N VAL A 180 -9.04 -6.90 18.71
CA VAL A 180 -9.95 -7.94 19.19
C VAL A 180 -10.95 -8.32 18.09
N LEU A 181 -11.49 -7.35 17.38
CA LEU A 181 -12.43 -7.62 16.29
C LEU A 181 -11.75 -8.21 15.05
N MET A 182 -10.53 -7.80 14.71
CA MET A 182 -9.73 -8.42 13.64
C MET A 182 -9.45 -9.90 13.91
N GLU A 183 -9.18 -10.26 15.17
CA GLU A 183 -8.87 -11.64 15.58
C GLU A 183 -10.11 -12.51 15.75
N LYS A 184 -11.18 -11.95 16.32
CA LYS A 184 -12.32 -12.75 16.79
C LYS A 184 -13.47 -12.83 15.79
N LEU A 185 -13.75 -11.78 15.02
CA LEU A 185 -14.83 -11.83 14.04
C LEU A 185 -14.48 -12.80 12.92
N ALA A 186 -15.43 -13.63 12.50
CA ALA A 186 -15.23 -14.60 11.42
C ALA A 186 -14.77 -13.97 10.07
N SER A 187 -15.04 -12.68 9.87
CA SER A 187 -14.63 -11.94 8.67
C SER A 187 -13.18 -11.44 8.69
N HIS A 188 -12.52 -11.45 9.85
CA HIS A 188 -11.17 -10.91 10.08
C HIS A 188 -10.88 -9.55 9.42
N PRO A 189 -11.78 -8.57 9.57
CA PRO A 189 -11.77 -7.40 8.70
C PRO A 189 -10.53 -6.54 8.95
N GLY A 190 -9.79 -6.21 7.90
CA GLY A 190 -8.53 -5.44 7.97
C GLY A 190 -7.28 -6.25 8.25
N SER A 191 -7.37 -7.57 8.45
CA SER A 191 -6.21 -8.41 8.78
C SER A 191 -5.38 -8.78 7.55
N GLU A 192 -4.09 -8.46 7.59
CA GLU A 192 -3.10 -8.92 6.61
C GLU A 192 -2.85 -10.43 6.73
N GLN A 193 -2.78 -10.97 7.96
CA GLN A 193 -2.56 -12.39 8.23
C GLN A 193 -3.64 -13.27 7.59
N HIS A 194 -4.90 -12.81 7.61
CA HIS A 194 -6.02 -13.53 7.01
C HIS A 194 -6.29 -13.13 5.55
N ASN A 195 -5.50 -12.20 4.99
CA ASN A 195 -5.69 -11.61 3.65
C ASN A 195 -7.13 -11.07 3.46
N LYS A 196 -7.60 -10.30 4.44
CA LYS A 196 -8.93 -9.69 4.48
C LYS A 196 -8.80 -8.17 4.62
N PRO A 197 -8.37 -7.46 3.56
CA PRO A 197 -8.22 -6.01 3.64
C PRO A 197 -9.57 -5.31 3.83
N LEU A 198 -9.52 -4.11 4.38
CA LEU A 198 -10.62 -3.15 4.25
C LEU A 198 -10.53 -2.45 2.91
N HIS A 199 -11.65 -1.92 2.40
CA HIS A 199 -11.67 -1.10 1.18
C HIS A 199 -12.18 0.30 1.48
N ARG A 200 -11.50 1.32 0.98
CA ARG A 200 -11.90 2.72 1.21
C ARG A 200 -13.34 2.97 0.71
N LEU A 201 -14.12 3.65 1.54
CA LEU A 201 -15.36 4.31 1.14
C LEU A 201 -15.10 5.82 1.04
N ALA A 202 -14.98 6.35 -0.17
CA ALA A 202 -14.67 7.78 -0.38
C ALA A 202 -15.91 8.70 -0.28
N ASP A 203 -17.12 8.14 -0.35
CA ASP A 203 -18.38 8.85 -0.25
C ASP A 203 -18.66 9.29 1.20
N ASP A 204 -18.50 10.58 1.49
CA ASP A 204 -18.68 11.14 2.82
C ASP A 204 -20.13 11.08 3.32
N ALA A 205 -21.12 11.09 2.41
CA ALA A 205 -22.52 10.97 2.77
C ALA A 205 -22.83 9.54 3.23
N LYS A 206 -22.32 8.53 2.52
CA LYS A 206 -22.43 7.12 2.95
C LYS A 206 -21.63 6.85 4.22
N ALA A 207 -20.42 7.40 4.36
CA ALA A 207 -19.67 7.27 5.59
C ALA A 207 -20.39 7.91 6.79
N LYS A 208 -21.15 9.00 6.55
CA LYS A 208 -22.02 9.58 7.58
C LYS A 208 -23.20 8.66 7.90
N ASP A 209 -23.88 8.11 6.89
CA ASP A 209 -24.96 7.15 7.09
C ASP A 209 -24.48 5.91 7.89
N ASN A 210 -23.27 5.42 7.62
CA ASN A 210 -22.64 4.36 8.40
C ASN A 210 -22.50 4.72 9.88
N ARG A 211 -21.86 5.87 10.18
CA ARG A 211 -21.74 6.39 11.55
C ARG A 211 -23.10 6.55 12.22
N ASP A 212 -24.08 7.03 11.48
CA ASP A 212 -25.43 7.28 11.98
C ASP A 212 -26.09 5.97 12.39
N LYS A 213 -26.05 4.94 11.53
CA LYS A 213 -26.58 3.60 11.82
C LYS A 213 -25.82 2.84 12.90
N MET A 214 -24.53 3.09 13.08
CA MET A 214 -23.73 2.38 14.09
C MET A 214 -23.80 3.06 15.47
N CYS A 215 -23.78 4.40 15.50
CA CYS A 215 -23.49 5.15 16.72
C CYS A 215 -24.45 6.32 17.04
N MET A 216 -25.04 7.02 16.05
CA MET A 216 -25.66 8.33 16.31
C MET A 216 -27.18 8.37 16.31
N LEU A 217 -27.88 7.53 15.52
CA LEU A 217 -29.35 7.60 15.49
C LEU A 217 -29.94 7.07 16.80
N SER A 218 -31.03 7.66 17.29
CA SER A 218 -31.70 7.16 18.49
C SER A 218 -32.14 5.68 18.35
N VAL A 219 -32.48 5.26 17.12
CA VAL A 219 -32.82 3.87 16.78
C VAL A 219 -31.65 2.88 16.89
N VAL A 220 -30.42 3.38 17.04
CA VAL A 220 -29.25 2.52 17.24
C VAL A 220 -29.15 1.98 18.65
N GLU A 221 -29.99 2.46 19.57
CA GLU A 221 -30.02 2.05 20.97
C GLU A 221 -28.62 2.10 21.59
N TRP A 222 -27.84 3.14 21.27
CA TRP A 222 -26.51 3.34 21.85
C TRP A 222 -26.64 3.90 23.26
N ASN A 223 -26.26 3.09 24.24
CA ASN A 223 -26.14 3.48 25.64
C ASN A 223 -24.78 3.02 26.16
N PRO A 224 -23.78 3.91 26.32
CA PRO A 224 -22.45 3.51 26.77
C PRO A 224 -22.51 2.98 28.20
N ASN A 225 -21.76 1.90 28.46
CA ASN A 225 -21.69 1.30 29.78
C ASN A 225 -21.24 2.33 30.85
N PRO A 226 -21.89 2.43 32.02
CA PRO A 226 -21.49 3.38 33.07
C PRO A 226 -20.06 3.21 33.59
N ASN A 227 -19.48 2.01 33.43
CA ASN A 227 -18.11 1.71 33.84
C ASN A 227 -17.07 2.05 32.76
N ALA A 228 -17.51 2.56 31.60
CA ALA A 228 -16.60 2.91 30.52
C ALA A 228 -15.73 4.14 30.86
N GLU A 229 -14.47 4.10 30.48
CA GLU A 229 -13.53 5.22 30.56
C GLU A 229 -13.86 6.37 29.58
N GLY A 230 -14.85 6.16 28.71
CA GLY A 230 -15.36 7.17 27.80
C GLY A 230 -16.74 6.83 27.28
N THR A 231 -17.39 7.84 26.71
CA THR A 231 -18.76 7.72 26.19
C THR A 231 -18.82 7.79 24.66
N SER A 232 -17.66 7.95 24.00
CA SER A 232 -17.62 8.01 22.54
C SER A 232 -17.82 6.63 21.94
N CYS A 233 -18.74 6.53 20.97
CA CYS A 233 -18.96 5.32 20.20
C CYS A 233 -17.90 5.23 19.10
N ASP A 234 -17.06 4.21 19.17
CA ASP A 234 -16.13 3.81 18.12
C ASP A 234 -16.71 2.60 17.38
N GLU A 235 -16.52 2.52 16.06
CA GLU A 235 -17.09 1.47 15.21
C GLU A 235 -16.00 0.80 14.39
N TYR A 236 -16.10 -0.53 14.25
CA TYR A 236 -15.16 -1.28 13.42
C TYR A 236 -15.88 -2.46 12.73
N PRO A 237 -15.72 -2.67 11.41
CA PRO A 237 -14.88 -1.89 10.49
C PRO A 237 -15.32 -0.43 10.36
N PHE A 238 -14.35 0.46 10.10
CA PHE A 238 -14.56 1.91 10.15
C PHE A 238 -15.71 2.38 9.25
N ALA A 239 -16.44 3.43 9.62
CA ALA A 239 -17.45 4.03 8.74
C ALA A 239 -16.94 4.43 7.34
N LYS A 240 -15.65 4.76 7.23
CA LYS A 240 -14.98 5.06 5.94
C LYS A 240 -14.41 3.82 5.25
N SER A 241 -14.91 2.63 5.60
CA SER A 241 -14.65 1.37 4.90
C SER A 241 -15.93 0.80 4.30
N ARG A 242 -15.80 -0.04 3.27
CA ARG A 242 -16.93 -0.75 2.63
C ARG A 242 -17.38 -1.96 3.44
N GLU A 243 -16.58 -2.37 4.41
CA GLU A 243 -16.85 -3.44 5.36
C GLU A 243 -17.58 -2.94 6.60
N SER A 244 -17.84 -1.63 6.71
CA SER A 244 -18.59 -1.07 7.84
C SER A 244 -19.93 -1.79 8.01
N GLY A 245 -20.30 -2.08 9.27
CA GLY A 245 -21.62 -2.63 9.59
C GLY A 245 -22.76 -1.79 9.02
N GLY A 246 -22.60 -0.46 8.96
CA GLY A 246 -23.61 0.47 8.41
C GLY A 246 -23.94 0.27 6.93
N MET A 247 -23.09 -0.46 6.20
CA MET A 247 -23.33 -0.80 4.79
C MET A 247 -24.46 -1.81 4.61
N THR A 248 -24.74 -2.65 5.62
CA THR A 248 -25.70 -3.76 5.53
C THR A 248 -26.72 -3.79 6.66
N LEU A 249 -26.31 -3.39 7.87
CA LEU A 249 -27.15 -3.40 9.05
C LEU A 249 -27.98 -2.11 9.14
N THR A 250 -29.16 -2.24 9.72
CA THR A 250 -30.04 -1.10 10.05
C THR A 250 -29.67 -0.42 11.37
N SER A 251 -28.89 -1.09 12.21
CA SER A 251 -28.51 -0.61 13.54
C SER A 251 -27.24 -1.30 14.05
N GLY A 252 -26.39 -0.55 14.74
CA GLY A 252 -25.19 -1.05 15.40
C GLY A 252 -25.45 -1.95 16.61
N LYS A 253 -26.71 -2.14 17.03
CA LYS A 253 -27.04 -3.06 18.14
C LYS A 253 -26.82 -4.54 17.82
N TYR A 254 -26.68 -4.88 16.54
CA TYR A 254 -26.37 -6.23 16.08
C TYR A 254 -24.86 -6.49 15.96
N SER A 255 -24.04 -5.48 16.25
CA SER A 255 -22.59 -5.58 16.31
C SER A 255 -22.14 -6.14 17.67
N VAL A 256 -20.90 -6.64 17.76
CA VAL A 256 -20.26 -6.89 19.05
C VAL A 256 -20.24 -5.61 19.88
N GLN A 257 -20.66 -5.67 21.13
CA GLN A 257 -20.75 -4.51 22.03
C GLN A 257 -19.64 -4.58 23.07
N MET A 258 -18.81 -3.54 23.13
CA MET A 258 -17.67 -3.50 24.04
C MET A 258 -17.56 -2.15 24.73
N TYR A 259 -16.74 -2.07 25.77
CA TYR A 259 -16.31 -0.81 26.35
C TYR A 259 -14.92 -0.94 26.95
N SER A 260 -14.18 0.16 26.99
CA SER A 260 -12.92 0.22 27.73
C SER A 260 -13.21 0.53 29.19
N ALA A 261 -12.77 -0.32 30.11
CA ALA A 261 -12.90 -0.18 31.55
C ALA A 261 -11.54 0.07 32.20
N LYS A 262 -11.52 0.90 33.24
CA LYS A 262 -10.34 1.06 34.08
C LYS A 262 -10.31 -0.06 35.13
N GLN A 263 -9.22 -0.79 35.17
CA GLN A 263 -8.97 -1.83 36.15
C GLN A 263 -8.46 -1.23 37.46
N ALA A 264 -8.56 -2.01 38.54
CA ALA A 264 -8.16 -1.56 39.89
C ALA A 264 -6.66 -1.22 40.00
N ASP A 265 -5.82 -1.85 39.16
CA ASP A 265 -4.38 -1.57 39.05
C ASP A 265 -4.06 -0.33 38.20
N GLY A 266 -5.09 0.34 37.67
CA GLY A 266 -4.97 1.53 36.85
C GLY A 266 -4.75 1.28 35.36
N THR A 267 -4.68 0.02 34.93
CA THR A 267 -4.64 -0.36 33.51
C THR A 267 -6.03 -0.23 32.86
N SER A 268 -6.07 -0.12 31.53
CA SER A 268 -7.31 -0.14 30.76
C SER A 268 -7.48 -1.52 30.13
N MET A 269 -8.67 -2.10 30.23
CA MET A 269 -9.02 -3.35 29.57
C MET A 269 -10.33 -3.18 28.79
N LEU A 270 -10.47 -3.90 27.67
CA LEU A 270 -11.75 -4.02 27.01
C LEU A 270 -12.60 -5.07 27.70
N GLU A 271 -13.88 -4.77 27.82
CA GLU A 271 -14.89 -5.65 28.39
C GLU A 271 -16.04 -5.80 27.38
N LEU A 272 -16.67 -6.96 27.36
CA LEU A 272 -17.93 -7.16 26.66
C LEU A 272 -19.05 -6.42 27.41
N ASP A 273 -19.89 -5.68 26.69
CA ASP A 273 -21.01 -4.97 27.32
C ASP A 273 -22.18 -5.91 27.58
N SER A 274 -22.30 -6.37 28.83
CA SER A 274 -23.36 -7.28 29.30
C SER A 274 -24.77 -6.67 29.28
N ASN A 275 -24.92 -5.38 28.97
CA ASN A 275 -26.22 -4.78 28.67
C ASN A 275 -26.80 -5.25 27.33
N TYR A 276 -26.00 -5.93 26.51
CA TYR A 276 -26.37 -6.46 25.20
C TYR A 276 -26.09 -7.97 25.13
N PRO A 277 -26.65 -8.70 24.14
CA PRO A 277 -26.32 -10.09 23.94
C PRO A 277 -24.81 -10.31 23.78
N LEU A 278 -24.29 -11.35 24.44
CA LEU A 278 -22.89 -11.76 24.27
C LEU A 278 -22.62 -12.11 22.80
N PRO A 279 -21.40 -11.82 22.29
CA PRO A 279 -21.06 -12.05 20.89
C PRO A 279 -21.06 -13.54 20.55
N THR A 280 -21.57 -13.84 19.36
CA THR A 280 -21.42 -15.16 18.73
C THR A 280 -20.12 -15.26 17.92
N TRP A 281 -19.47 -14.12 17.70
CA TRP A 281 -18.31 -13.91 16.83
C TRP A 281 -18.58 -14.13 15.33
N ASN A 282 -19.86 -14.33 14.97
CA ASN A 282 -20.34 -14.32 13.58
C ASN A 282 -20.87 -12.94 13.17
N GLU A 283 -20.87 -11.95 14.08
CA GLU A 283 -21.17 -10.57 13.74
C GLU A 283 -20.17 -10.04 12.69
N ILE A 284 -20.59 -9.04 11.91
CA ILE A 284 -19.73 -8.48 10.86
C ILE A 284 -18.96 -7.24 11.32
N CYS A 285 -19.25 -6.75 12.52
CA CYS A 285 -18.71 -5.53 13.08
C CYS A 285 -18.82 -5.54 14.61
N GLY A 286 -18.15 -4.58 15.25
CA GLY A 286 -18.37 -4.18 16.62
C GLY A 286 -18.62 -2.68 16.74
N ARG A 287 -19.02 -2.26 17.95
CA ARG A 287 -18.91 -0.89 18.42
C ARG A 287 -18.48 -0.88 19.89
N ALA A 288 -17.72 0.14 20.30
CA ALA A 288 -17.19 0.24 21.64
C ALA A 288 -17.31 1.64 22.24
N ALA A 289 -17.52 1.69 23.56
CA ALA A 289 -17.42 2.92 24.34
C ALA A 289 -15.96 3.12 24.74
N VAL A 290 -15.28 4.09 24.11
CA VAL A 290 -13.86 4.39 24.34
C VAL A 290 -13.65 5.88 24.65
N PRO A 291 -12.47 6.29 25.19
CA PRO A 291 -12.19 7.71 25.43
C PRO A 291 -12.22 8.54 24.14
N ALA A 292 -12.96 9.65 24.17
CA ALA A 292 -13.23 10.47 22.97
C ALA A 292 -11.97 10.93 22.25
N LYS A 293 -10.91 11.24 23.00
CA LYS A 293 -9.62 11.63 22.42
C LYS A 293 -8.99 10.48 21.61
N GLN A 294 -9.05 9.25 22.11
CA GLN A 294 -8.48 8.09 21.45
C GLN A 294 -9.19 7.80 20.12
N ASN A 295 -10.53 7.78 20.15
CA ASN A 295 -11.36 7.60 18.96
C ASN A 295 -11.10 8.70 17.91
N THR A 296 -11.14 9.97 18.34
CA THR A 296 -10.91 11.12 17.44
C THR A 296 -9.51 11.09 16.81
N ASP A 297 -8.48 10.79 17.60
CA ASP A 297 -7.11 10.74 17.13
C ASP A 297 -6.88 9.58 16.14
N ALA A 298 -7.46 8.39 16.42
CA ALA A 298 -7.40 7.22 15.56
C ALA A 298 -8.10 7.46 14.22
N GLY A 299 -9.32 8.02 14.23
CA GLY A 299 -10.01 8.46 13.02
C GLY A 299 -9.24 9.53 12.24
N GLY A 300 -8.54 10.42 12.95
CA GLY A 300 -7.62 11.39 12.35
C GLY A 300 -6.42 10.74 11.65
N ASP A 301 -5.84 9.68 12.23
CA ASP A 301 -4.76 8.90 11.62
C ASP A 301 -5.24 8.17 10.35
N LEU A 302 -6.44 7.59 10.34
CA LEU A 302 -7.06 7.01 9.13
C LEU A 302 -7.20 8.05 8.00
N GLY A 303 -7.62 9.28 8.33
CA GLY A 303 -7.74 10.37 7.36
C GLY A 303 -6.38 10.81 6.78
N ARG A 304 -5.36 10.91 7.64
CA ARG A 304 -3.97 11.21 7.21
C ARG A 304 -3.42 10.11 6.32
N PHE A 305 -3.49 8.86 6.76
CA PHE A 305 -3.06 7.68 6.01
C PHE A 305 -3.65 7.68 4.60
N THR A 306 -4.98 7.86 4.49
CA THR A 306 -5.68 7.91 3.21
C THR A 306 -5.07 8.94 2.24
N SER A 307 -4.62 10.07 2.76
CA SER A 307 -3.99 11.14 1.97
C SER A 307 -2.52 10.83 1.64
N GLU A 308 -1.77 10.31 2.62
CA GLU A 308 -0.35 9.97 2.49
C GLU A 308 -0.10 8.85 1.48
N VAL A 309 -0.93 7.80 1.50
CA VAL A 309 -0.83 6.67 0.57
C VAL A 309 -1.68 6.85 -0.69
N ARG A 310 -2.33 8.01 -0.82
CA ARG A 310 -3.29 8.35 -1.88
C ARG A 310 -4.30 7.23 -2.16
N LEU A 311 -4.94 6.71 -1.13
CA LEU A 311 -5.88 5.61 -1.28
C LEU A 311 -7.14 6.10 -2.01
N LEU A 312 -7.51 5.58 -3.17
CA LEU A 312 -8.75 5.94 -3.89
C LEU A 312 -9.93 5.11 -3.38
N ASP A 313 -11.12 5.49 -3.82
CA ASP A 313 -12.34 4.73 -3.53
C ASP A 313 -12.19 3.26 -3.95
N SER A 314 -12.67 2.36 -3.10
CA SER A 314 -12.58 0.90 -3.29
C SER A 314 -11.16 0.31 -3.26
N GLU A 315 -10.10 1.10 -3.06
CA GLU A 315 -8.77 0.53 -2.87
C GLU A 315 -8.64 -0.16 -1.52
N ALA A 316 -7.97 -1.30 -1.54
CA ALA A 316 -7.69 -2.13 -0.38
C ALA A 316 -6.63 -1.50 0.54
N TYR A 317 -6.77 -1.72 1.84
CA TYR A 317 -5.75 -1.43 2.84
C TYR A 317 -5.87 -2.40 4.02
N PHE A 318 -4.75 -2.73 4.65
CA PHE A 318 -4.72 -3.48 5.90
C PHE A 318 -4.69 -2.54 7.11
N VAL A 319 -4.96 -3.10 8.28
CA VAL A 319 -4.85 -2.42 9.56
C VAL A 319 -3.83 -3.17 10.41
N GLN A 320 -2.96 -2.43 11.08
CA GLN A 320 -2.08 -2.94 12.11
C GLN A 320 -2.34 -2.13 13.38
N SER A 321 -2.97 -2.77 14.34
CA SER A 321 -3.32 -2.22 15.65
C SER A 321 -2.11 -2.00 16.56
N GLY A 322 -1.06 -2.81 16.39
CA GLY A 322 0.11 -2.88 17.27
C GLY A 322 -0.03 -3.90 18.40
N PHE A 323 -1.10 -4.69 18.44
CA PHE A 323 -1.33 -5.79 19.39
C PHE A 323 -1.21 -7.18 18.78
N GLU A 324 -0.85 -7.33 17.50
CA GLU A 324 -0.83 -8.60 16.74
C GLU A 324 0.02 -9.72 17.37
N TYR A 325 0.89 -9.39 18.33
CA TYR A 325 1.76 -10.33 19.03
C TYR A 325 1.47 -10.44 20.54
N CYS A 326 0.33 -9.89 20.99
CA CYS A 326 -0.11 -9.95 22.37
C CYS A 326 -1.03 -11.15 22.60
N ASP A 327 -1.23 -11.53 23.87
CA ASP A 327 -2.32 -12.42 24.26
C ASP A 327 -3.61 -11.59 24.27
N ILE A 328 -4.66 -12.06 23.60
CA ILE A 328 -5.94 -11.32 23.55
C ILE A 328 -6.52 -11.08 24.95
N ASN A 329 -6.29 -12.01 25.88
CA ASN A 329 -6.72 -11.89 27.27
C ASN A 329 -5.93 -10.83 28.05
N SER A 330 -4.83 -10.30 27.50
CA SER A 330 -4.06 -9.20 28.11
C SER A 330 -4.67 -7.82 27.85
N VAL A 331 -5.60 -7.70 26.89
CA VAL A 331 -6.21 -6.42 26.52
C VAL A 331 -7.73 -6.47 26.51
N CYS A 332 -8.33 -7.66 26.54
CA CYS A 332 -9.77 -7.84 26.54
C CYS A 332 -10.19 -9.01 27.41
N ASN A 333 -11.16 -8.78 28.28
CA ASN A 333 -11.88 -9.84 28.97
C ASN A 333 -12.99 -10.35 28.05
N ILE A 334 -12.75 -11.52 27.45
CA ILE A 334 -13.66 -12.19 26.51
C ILE A 334 -14.42 -13.36 27.17
N SER A 335 -14.33 -13.48 28.50
CA SER A 335 -14.96 -14.54 29.31
C SER A 335 -16.43 -14.27 29.59
#